data_AF-A0A166AXB5-F1
#
_entry.id   AF-A0A166AXB5-F1
#
_cell.length_a   1.000
_cell.length_b   1.000
_cell.length_c   1.000
_cell.angle_alpha   90.00
_cell.angle_beta   90.00
_cell.angle_gamma   90.00
#
_symmetry.space_group_name_H-M   'P 1'
#
loop_
_entity.id
_entity.type
_entity.pdbx_description
1 polymer ?
#
loop_
_entity_poly.entity_id
_entity_poly.type
_entity_poly.pdbx_seq_one_letter_code
_entity_poly.pdbx_strand_id
1 'polypeptide(L)'
;MLVPEFVPQIFASWYMPAIYTGFIIAFVGLIGIAVPKRDIHVLILTDIIGLAMLVIVGAVGTDLAEALILPGLVVELAEILAISEILISREMRKKDKIPSLFPTPLTLDMEIMTTAPNFLAIVLIGYGVFLTGFTGGAVAGSGILVYIFSRKVRGLPILIIDGIGAVSGISWCLWIIGFFLFFVTPQFWLLSLFLAACGLLLKVASKMGLIGVLMREEYNKK
;
A
#
# COMPACT_ATOMS: atom_id res chain seq x y z
N MET A 1 -39.47 -10.45 -5.44
CA MET A 1 -38.70 -9.62 -6.39
C MET A 1 -38.00 -8.57 -5.55
N LEU A 2 -36.73 -8.80 -5.18
CA LEU A 2 -36.02 -8.08 -4.10
C LEU A 2 -34.80 -7.28 -4.60
N VAL A 3 -34.63 -7.21 -5.92
CA VAL A 3 -33.59 -6.41 -6.57
C VAL A 3 -34.32 -5.35 -7.39
N PRO A 4 -34.18 -4.05 -7.07
CA PRO A 4 -34.76 -2.99 -7.87
C PRO A 4 -34.09 -2.95 -9.25
N GLU A 5 -34.87 -2.85 -10.32
CA GLU A 5 -34.38 -2.74 -11.71
C GLU A 5 -33.66 -1.40 -11.98
N PHE A 6 -33.82 -0.42 -11.07
CA PHE A 6 -33.27 0.93 -11.19
C PHE A 6 -32.58 1.35 -9.91
N VAL A 7 -31.44 2.03 -10.04
CA VAL A 7 -30.80 2.71 -8.92
C VAL A 7 -31.73 3.83 -8.42
N PRO A 8 -32.08 3.90 -7.12
CA PRO A 8 -32.93 4.96 -6.60
C PRO A 8 -32.37 6.34 -6.95
N GLN A 9 -33.23 7.28 -7.34
CA GLN A 9 -32.85 8.63 -7.77
C GLN A 9 -31.96 9.39 -6.77
N ILE A 10 -32.09 9.09 -5.48
CA ILE A 10 -31.22 9.61 -4.42
C ILE A 10 -29.75 9.26 -4.67
N PHE A 11 -29.43 8.00 -4.96
CA PHE A 11 -28.05 7.58 -5.23
C PHE A 11 -27.56 8.11 -6.57
N ALA A 12 -28.43 8.12 -7.59
CA ALA A 12 -28.10 8.70 -8.90
C ALA A 12 -27.69 10.19 -8.79
N SER A 13 -28.33 10.94 -7.88
CA SER A 13 -28.04 12.35 -7.67
C SER A 13 -26.68 12.62 -7.00
N TRP A 14 -26.04 11.62 -6.41
CA TRP A 14 -24.78 11.76 -5.66
C TRP A 14 -23.53 11.63 -6.55
N TYR A 15 -23.66 11.07 -7.75
CA TYR A 15 -22.53 10.89 -8.67
C TYR A 15 -21.88 12.21 -9.11
N MET A 16 -22.69 13.16 -9.57
CA MET A 16 -22.19 14.46 -10.04
C MET A 16 -21.51 15.26 -8.90
N PRO A 17 -22.14 15.40 -7.71
CA PRO A 17 -21.47 15.99 -6.56
C PRO A 17 -20.13 15.31 -6.20
N ALA A 18 -20.08 13.98 -6.19
CA ALA A 18 -18.86 13.24 -5.84
C ALA A 18 -17.70 13.54 -6.81
N ILE A 19 -17.97 13.58 -8.12
CA ILE A 19 -16.97 13.93 -9.15
C ILE A 19 -16.47 15.36 -8.94
N TYR A 20 -17.38 16.33 -8.75
CA TYR A 20 -16.97 17.73 -8.54
C TYR A 20 -16.16 17.89 -7.26
N THR A 21 -16.59 17.26 -6.16
CA THR A 21 -15.85 17.29 -4.89
C THR A 21 -14.46 16.70 -5.04
N GLY A 22 -14.32 15.55 -5.71
CA GLY A 22 -13.03 14.92 -5.98
C GLY A 22 -12.09 15.84 -6.75
N PHE A 23 -12.56 16.46 -7.83
CA PHE A 23 -11.74 17.40 -8.61
C PHE A 23 -11.34 18.65 -7.83
N ILE A 24 -12.26 19.22 -7.04
CA ILE A 24 -11.96 20.40 -6.22
C ILE A 24 -10.87 20.08 -5.19
N ILE A 25 -11.00 18.95 -4.48
CA ILE A 25 -10.01 18.53 -3.48
C ILE A 25 -8.66 18.26 -4.15
N ALA A 26 -8.64 17.53 -5.27
CA ALA A 26 -7.42 17.25 -6.01
C ALA A 26 -6.74 18.54 -6.51
N PHE A 27 -7.51 19.50 -7.02
CA PHE A 27 -7.00 20.78 -7.50
C PHE A 27 -6.37 21.62 -6.37
N VAL A 28 -7.06 21.72 -5.23
CA VAL A 28 -6.54 22.41 -4.03
C VAL A 28 -5.28 21.71 -3.50
N GLY A 29 -5.27 20.37 -3.50
CA GLY A 29 -4.11 19.57 -3.13
C GLY A 29 -2.91 19.85 -4.03
N LEU A 30 -3.10 19.86 -5.36
CA LEU A 30 -2.03 20.13 -6.32
C LEU A 30 -1.45 21.55 -6.17
N ILE A 31 -2.29 22.56 -5.99
CA ILE A 31 -1.84 23.92 -5.68
C ILE A 31 -0.99 23.91 -4.39
N GLY A 32 -1.44 23.18 -3.39
CA GLY A 32 -0.71 23.08 -2.13
C GLY A 32 0.64 22.38 -2.23
N ILE A 33 0.84 21.47 -3.20
CA ILE A 33 2.13 20.82 -3.51
C ILE A 33 3.06 21.79 -4.26
N ALA A 34 2.51 22.60 -5.16
CA ALA A 34 3.29 23.57 -5.94
C ALA A 34 3.93 24.67 -5.06
N VAL A 35 3.39 24.91 -3.86
CA VAL A 35 3.98 25.83 -2.88
C VAL A 35 5.12 25.13 -2.13
N PRO A 36 6.32 25.72 -2.04
CA PRO A 36 7.46 25.11 -1.34
C PRO A 36 7.13 24.86 0.14
N LYS A 37 7.07 23.58 0.52
CA LYS A 37 6.81 23.11 1.89
C LYS A 37 7.81 22.03 2.28
N ARG A 38 7.84 21.68 3.58
CA ARG A 38 8.59 20.52 4.09
C ARG A 38 8.06 19.22 3.46
N ASP A 39 8.94 18.25 3.24
CA ASP A 39 8.64 16.96 2.58
C ASP A 39 7.41 16.24 3.14
N ILE A 40 7.19 16.32 4.46
CA ILE A 40 6.03 15.73 5.15
C ILE A 40 4.71 16.33 4.62
N HIS A 41 4.66 17.66 4.43
CA HIS A 41 3.43 18.30 3.96
C HIS A 41 3.12 17.91 2.51
N VAL A 42 4.16 17.69 1.70
CA VAL A 42 4.01 17.18 0.33
C VAL A 42 3.44 15.78 0.37
N LEU A 43 3.98 14.89 1.21
CA LEU A 43 3.48 13.52 1.41
C LEU A 43 2.00 13.47 1.85
N ILE A 44 1.61 14.29 2.82
CA ILE A 44 0.21 14.34 3.28
C ILE A 44 -0.71 14.87 2.16
N LEU A 45 -0.26 15.87 1.40
CA LEU A 45 -1.05 16.39 0.28
C LEU A 45 -1.19 15.38 -0.86
N THR A 46 -0.15 14.58 -1.14
CA THR A 46 -0.24 13.50 -2.13
C THR A 46 -1.25 12.44 -1.72
N ASP A 47 -1.33 12.08 -0.43
CA ASP A 47 -2.35 11.14 0.08
C ASP A 47 -3.77 11.70 -0.04
N ILE A 48 -3.97 13.00 0.27
CA ILE A 48 -5.27 13.66 0.12
C ILE A 48 -5.72 13.65 -1.35
N ILE A 49 -4.79 13.89 -2.29
CA ILE A 49 -5.08 13.82 -3.72
C ILE A 49 -5.42 12.38 -4.11
N GLY A 50 -4.68 11.39 -3.62
CA GLY A 50 -4.97 9.97 -3.83
C GLY A 50 -6.41 9.63 -3.44
N LEU A 51 -6.79 9.93 -2.20
CA LEU A 51 -8.14 9.69 -1.67
C LEU A 51 -9.20 10.38 -2.52
N ALA A 52 -8.94 11.62 -2.95
CA ALA A 52 -9.84 12.35 -3.83
C ALA A 52 -10.00 11.69 -5.20
N MET A 53 -8.92 11.12 -5.76
CA MET A 53 -8.97 10.37 -7.00
C MET A 53 -9.72 9.04 -6.84
N LEU A 54 -9.64 8.37 -5.69
CA LEU A 54 -10.46 7.18 -5.42
C LEU A 54 -11.95 7.50 -5.35
N VAL A 55 -12.33 8.66 -4.81
CA VAL A 55 -13.72 9.14 -4.84
C VAL A 55 -14.19 9.32 -6.30
N ILE A 56 -13.34 9.85 -7.19
CA ILE A 56 -13.67 9.97 -8.61
C ILE A 56 -13.81 8.60 -9.26
N VAL A 57 -12.87 7.68 -9.01
CA VAL A 57 -12.94 6.31 -9.54
C VAL A 57 -14.25 5.66 -9.08
N GLY A 58 -14.59 5.75 -7.80
CA GLY A 58 -15.86 5.21 -7.29
C GLY A 58 -17.10 5.85 -7.88
N ALA A 59 -17.05 7.15 -8.17
CA ALA A 59 -18.15 7.84 -8.85
C ALA A 59 -18.30 7.45 -10.33
N VAL A 60 -17.37 6.69 -10.93
CA VAL A 60 -17.60 6.11 -12.27
C VAL A 60 -18.63 4.98 -12.20
N GLY A 61 -18.81 4.33 -11.05
CA GLY A 61 -19.91 3.38 -10.82
C GLY A 61 -19.92 2.16 -11.74
N THR A 62 -18.75 1.74 -12.24
CA THR A 62 -18.59 0.55 -13.07
C THR A 62 -18.04 -0.61 -12.24
N ASP A 63 -18.26 -1.85 -12.68
CA ASP A 63 -17.66 -3.04 -12.06
C ASP A 63 -16.12 -2.92 -11.95
N LEU A 64 -15.51 -2.23 -12.92
CA LEU A 64 -14.09 -1.88 -12.89
C LEU A 64 -13.76 -0.96 -11.71
N ALA A 65 -14.52 0.11 -11.54
CA ALA A 65 -14.32 1.06 -10.45
C ALA A 65 -14.41 0.36 -9.09
N GLU A 66 -15.41 -0.50 -8.89
CA GLU A 66 -15.56 -1.25 -7.64
C GLU A 66 -14.35 -2.14 -7.36
N ALA A 67 -13.81 -2.80 -8.38
CA ALA A 67 -12.60 -3.62 -8.27
C ALA A 67 -11.33 -2.80 -7.97
N LEU A 68 -11.27 -1.52 -8.35
CA LEU A 68 -10.12 -0.63 -8.15
C LEU A 68 -10.15 0.14 -6.83
N ILE A 69 -11.34 0.47 -6.31
CA ILE A 69 -11.50 1.22 -5.05
C ILE A 69 -10.88 0.47 -3.88
N LEU A 70 -11.18 -0.83 -3.72
CA LEU A 70 -10.73 -1.60 -2.56
C LEU A 70 -9.19 -1.69 -2.48
N PRO A 71 -8.45 -2.10 -3.53
CA PRO A 71 -6.99 -2.06 -3.51
C PRO A 71 -6.43 -0.64 -3.34
N GLY A 72 -7.07 0.36 -3.96
CA GLY A 72 -6.68 1.76 -3.83
C GLY A 72 -6.72 2.25 -2.38
N LEU A 73 -7.85 2.03 -1.70
CA LEU A 73 -8.04 2.43 -0.30
C LEU A 73 -7.03 1.76 0.62
N VAL A 74 -6.72 0.48 0.40
CA VAL A 74 -5.76 -0.22 1.27
C VAL A 74 -4.33 0.28 1.05
N VAL A 75 -3.95 0.64 -0.18
CA VAL A 75 -2.64 1.25 -0.46
C VAL A 75 -2.51 2.61 0.25
N GLU A 76 -3.55 3.44 0.18
CA GLU A 76 -3.53 4.76 0.83
C GLU A 76 -3.53 4.66 2.36
N LEU A 77 -4.29 3.72 2.93
CA LEU A 77 -4.22 3.45 4.37
C LEU A 77 -2.82 3.00 4.80
N ALA A 78 -2.14 2.17 4.01
CA ALA A 78 -0.78 1.75 4.30
C ALA A 78 0.22 2.91 4.23
N GLU A 79 0.04 3.84 3.28
CA GLU A 79 0.88 5.03 3.12
C GLU A 79 0.69 6.01 4.29
N ILE A 80 -0.56 6.29 4.67
CA ILE A 80 -0.90 7.14 5.83
C ILE A 80 -0.34 6.54 7.12
N LEU A 81 -0.41 5.21 7.29
CA LEU A 81 0.14 4.52 8.47
C LEU A 81 1.67 4.67 8.52
N ALA A 82 2.35 4.46 7.39
CA ALA A 82 3.80 4.64 7.31
C ALA A 82 4.22 6.09 7.59
N ILE A 83 3.50 7.09 7.06
CA ILE A 83 3.77 8.51 7.33
C ILE A 83 3.52 8.85 8.80
N SER A 84 2.44 8.32 9.39
CA SER A 84 2.12 8.51 10.81
C SER A 84 3.25 7.98 11.70
N GLU A 85 3.82 6.84 11.35
CA GLU A 85 4.96 6.28 12.05
C GLU A 85 6.21 7.19 11.96
N ILE A 86 6.54 7.67 10.77
CA ILE A 86 7.66 8.60 10.56
C ILE A 86 7.46 9.89 11.38
N LEU A 87 6.24 10.43 11.40
CA LEU A 87 5.90 11.64 12.17
C LEU A 87 6.05 11.43 13.67
N ILE A 88 5.51 10.31 14.17
CA ILE A 88 5.60 9.89 15.56
C ILE A 88 7.08 9.71 15.97
N SER A 89 7.86 8.99 15.17
CA SER A 89 9.31 8.78 15.35
C SER A 89 10.07 10.12 15.44
N ARG A 90 9.76 11.08 14.55
CA ARG A 90 10.38 12.42 14.56
C ARG A 90 10.01 13.25 15.78
N GLU A 91 8.74 13.24 16.20
CA GLU A 91 8.26 14.04 17.34
C GLU A 91 8.79 13.49 18.68
N MET A 92 8.87 12.17 18.79
CA MET A 92 9.45 11.48 19.96
C MET A 92 10.94 11.73 20.11
N ARG A 93 11.67 11.77 18.98
CA ARG A 93 13.09 12.16 18.96
C ARG A 93 13.32 13.60 19.44
N LYS A 94 12.39 14.52 19.16
CA LYS A 94 12.49 15.91 19.68
C LYS A 94 12.18 16.03 21.18
N LYS A 95 11.44 15.07 21.74
CA LYS A 95 11.01 15.10 23.15
C LYS A 95 11.82 14.18 24.06
N ASP A 96 12.84 13.48 23.55
CA ASP A 96 13.61 12.45 24.26
C ASP A 96 12.72 11.42 24.99
N LYS A 97 11.53 11.16 24.43
CA LYS A 97 10.55 10.22 24.99
C LYS A 97 10.35 9.04 24.05
N ILE A 98 10.31 7.85 24.63
CA ILE A 98 10.19 6.56 23.93
C ILE A 98 8.76 6.45 23.35
N PRO A 99 8.58 5.85 22.14
CA PRO A 99 7.27 5.73 21.51
C PRO A 99 6.20 5.00 22.30
N SER A 100 4.97 5.57 22.28
CA SER A 100 3.83 5.06 23.05
C SER A 100 2.61 4.64 22.21
N LEU A 101 2.65 4.65 20.87
CA LEU A 101 1.52 4.13 20.08
C LEU A 101 1.72 2.67 19.63
N PHE A 102 2.97 2.22 19.50
CA PHE A 102 3.37 0.83 19.68
C PHE A 102 4.56 0.80 20.64
N PRO A 103 4.56 -0.10 21.63
CA PRO A 103 5.50 -0.04 22.73
C PRO A 103 6.87 -0.48 22.23
N THR A 104 7.86 0.42 22.31
CA THR A 104 9.29 0.04 22.37
C THR A 104 9.76 -0.81 21.16
N PRO A 105 11.03 -1.22 21.05
CA PRO A 105 11.30 -2.48 20.37
C PRO A 105 10.33 -3.50 20.97
N LEU A 106 9.44 -4.07 20.16
CA LEU A 106 8.79 -5.30 20.55
C LEU A 106 9.95 -6.25 20.85
N THR A 107 10.25 -6.47 22.13
CA THR A 107 11.15 -7.53 22.59
C THR A 107 10.38 -8.82 22.37
N LEU A 108 10.18 -9.16 21.09
CA LEU A 108 9.69 -10.43 20.65
C LEU A 108 10.85 -11.41 20.85
N ASP A 109 11.16 -11.72 22.10
CA ASP A 109 11.91 -12.92 22.45
C ASP A 109 10.95 -14.11 22.35
N MET A 110 10.44 -14.31 21.12
CA MET A 110 9.73 -15.52 20.77
C MET A 110 10.78 -16.53 20.32
N GLU A 111 10.78 -17.70 20.93
CA GLU A 111 11.69 -18.80 20.58
C GLU A 111 11.59 -19.18 19.08
N ILE A 112 10.43 -18.96 18.46
CA ILE A 112 10.21 -19.17 17.02
C ILE A 112 11.09 -18.24 16.15
N MET A 113 11.35 -17.02 16.62
CA MET A 113 12.18 -16.05 15.89
C MET A 113 13.67 -16.41 15.95
N THR A 114 14.10 -17.20 16.93
CA THR A 114 15.49 -17.67 17.05
C THR A 114 15.69 -19.06 16.45
N THR A 115 14.69 -19.95 16.56
CA THR A 115 14.80 -21.36 16.17
C THR A 115 14.53 -21.63 14.69
N ALA A 116 13.51 -21.02 14.08
CA ALA A 116 13.11 -21.34 12.70
C ALA A 116 12.61 -20.15 11.85
N PRO A 117 13.22 -18.95 11.94
CA PRO A 117 12.70 -17.77 11.23
C PRO A 117 12.79 -17.89 9.70
N ASN A 118 13.85 -18.50 9.17
CA ASN A 118 14.00 -18.68 7.72
C ASN A 118 12.93 -19.63 7.17
N PHE A 119 12.60 -20.70 7.90
CA PHE A 119 11.57 -21.66 7.47
C PHE A 119 10.20 -20.99 7.42
N LEU A 120 9.82 -20.27 8.48
CA LEU A 120 8.53 -19.60 8.56
C LEU A 120 8.39 -18.50 7.49
N ALA A 121 9.45 -17.73 7.25
CA ALA A 121 9.47 -16.73 6.19
C ALA A 121 9.30 -17.35 4.79
N ILE A 122 10.00 -18.46 4.49
CA ILE A 122 9.89 -19.15 3.20
C ILE A 122 8.48 -19.70 3.00
N VAL A 123 7.89 -20.31 4.03
CA VAL A 123 6.51 -20.84 3.96
C VAL A 123 5.52 -19.71 3.71
N LEU A 124 5.63 -18.58 4.43
CA LEU A 124 4.76 -17.43 4.23
C LEU A 124 4.92 -16.80 2.84
N ILE A 125 6.16 -16.65 2.35
CA ILE A 125 6.41 -16.12 1.01
C ILE A 125 5.85 -17.06 -0.04
N GLY A 126 6.11 -18.37 0.05
CA GLY A 126 5.61 -19.36 -0.88
C GLY A 126 4.09 -19.44 -0.89
N TYR A 127 3.46 -19.42 0.28
CA TYR A 127 2.01 -19.40 0.40
C TYR A 127 1.39 -18.10 -0.11
N GLY A 128 2.04 -16.96 0.14
CA GLY A 128 1.63 -15.66 -0.40
C GLY A 128 1.69 -15.63 -1.93
N VAL A 129 2.77 -16.15 -2.54
CA VAL A 129 2.88 -16.29 -4.00
C VAL A 129 1.77 -17.17 -4.56
N PHE A 130 1.43 -18.27 -3.88
CA PHE A 130 0.34 -19.15 -4.30
C PHE A 130 -1.04 -18.48 -4.24
N LEU A 131 -1.31 -17.68 -3.19
CA LEU A 131 -2.56 -16.94 -3.06
C LEU A 131 -2.73 -15.84 -4.12
N THR A 132 -1.64 -15.25 -4.61
CA THR A 132 -1.61 -14.13 -5.57
C THR A 132 -2.42 -12.89 -5.11
N GLY A 133 -2.38 -11.81 -5.89
CA GLY A 133 -3.18 -10.61 -5.62
C GLY A 133 -2.80 -9.88 -4.33
N PHE A 134 -3.77 -9.16 -3.78
CA PHE A 134 -3.55 -8.36 -2.56
C PHE A 134 -3.26 -9.22 -1.33
N THR A 135 -4.06 -10.25 -1.09
CA THR A 135 -3.92 -11.16 0.05
C THR A 135 -2.60 -11.93 -0.01
N GLY A 136 -2.23 -12.43 -1.18
CA GLY A 136 -0.94 -13.06 -1.40
C GLY A 136 0.23 -12.11 -1.16
N GLY A 137 0.11 -10.85 -1.61
CA GLY A 137 1.07 -9.79 -1.33
C GLY A 137 1.23 -9.47 0.15
N ALA A 138 0.13 -9.39 0.90
CA ALA A 138 0.14 -9.14 2.34
C ALA A 138 0.79 -10.31 3.11
N VAL A 139 0.45 -11.56 2.76
CA VAL A 139 1.04 -12.76 3.36
C VAL A 139 2.53 -12.86 3.03
N ALA A 140 2.92 -12.66 1.76
CA ALA A 140 4.33 -12.65 1.37
C ALA A 140 5.11 -11.50 2.04
N GLY A 141 4.52 -10.30 2.10
CA GLY A 141 5.07 -9.15 2.83
C GLY A 141 5.27 -9.43 4.31
N SER A 142 4.31 -10.11 4.96
CA SER A 142 4.46 -10.53 6.36
C SER A 142 5.60 -11.54 6.55
N GLY A 143 5.81 -12.47 5.61
CA GLY A 143 6.96 -13.37 5.62
C GLY A 143 8.30 -12.62 5.51
N ILE A 144 8.37 -11.59 4.66
CA ILE A 144 9.53 -10.70 4.56
C ILE A 144 9.75 -9.94 5.88
N LEU A 145 8.70 -9.41 6.50
CA LEU A 145 8.78 -8.74 7.80
C LEU A 145 9.29 -9.68 8.90
N VAL A 146 8.76 -10.89 8.99
CA VAL A 146 9.21 -11.90 9.95
C VAL A 146 10.71 -12.18 9.76
N TYR A 147 11.18 -12.31 8.52
CA TYR A 147 12.59 -12.52 8.24
C TYR A 147 13.45 -11.32 8.66
N ILE A 148 13.01 -10.10 8.34
CA ILE A 148 13.71 -8.86 8.71
C ILE A 148 13.77 -8.70 10.24
N PHE A 149 12.68 -8.97 10.95
CA PHE A 149 12.66 -8.85 12.42
C PHE A 149 13.45 -9.97 13.11
N SER A 150 13.49 -11.17 12.56
CA SER A 150 14.13 -12.33 13.20
C SER A 150 15.63 -12.39 13.03
N ARG A 151 16.19 -11.85 11.93
CA ARG A 151 17.65 -11.88 11.72
C ARG A 151 18.35 -10.68 12.36
N LYS A 152 19.61 -10.87 12.78
CA LYS A 152 20.67 -9.83 12.91
C LYS A 152 21.23 -9.39 11.53
N VAL A 153 20.41 -9.13 10.50
CA VAL A 153 20.98 -8.58 9.24
C VAL A 153 21.34 -7.12 9.48
N ARG A 154 22.64 -6.84 9.64
CA ARG A 154 23.20 -5.49 9.59
C ARG A 154 22.99 -4.93 8.20
N GLY A 155 22.34 -3.76 8.11
CA GLY A 155 22.28 -2.86 6.96
C GLY A 155 22.06 -3.55 5.62
N LEU A 156 20.82 -3.56 5.12
CA LEU A 156 20.63 -3.92 3.72
C LEU A 156 21.37 -2.87 2.86
N PRO A 157 22.20 -3.28 1.87
CA PRO A 157 22.82 -2.33 0.98
C PRO A 157 21.75 -1.46 0.31
N ILE A 158 22.00 -0.14 0.21
CA ILE A 158 21.10 0.85 -0.44
C ILE A 158 20.57 0.35 -1.79
N LEU A 159 21.41 -0.36 -2.55
CA LEU A 159 21.04 -0.94 -3.85
C LEU A 159 19.84 -1.91 -3.79
N ILE A 160 19.66 -2.63 -2.68
CA ILE A 160 18.53 -3.53 -2.48
C ILE A 160 17.26 -2.74 -2.13
N ILE A 161 17.38 -1.64 -1.39
CA ILE A 161 16.27 -0.76 -1.02
C ILE A 161 15.74 -0.04 -2.27
N ASP A 162 16.65 0.53 -3.07
CA ASP A 162 16.33 1.16 -4.35
C ASP A 162 15.75 0.14 -5.34
N GLY A 163 16.28 -1.09 -5.34
CA GLY A 163 15.76 -2.21 -6.11
C GLY A 163 14.32 -2.58 -5.73
N ILE A 164 13.98 -2.61 -4.44
CA ILE A 164 12.60 -2.88 -3.98
C ILE A 164 11.65 -1.74 -4.39
N GLY A 165 12.12 -0.49 -4.35
CA GLY A 165 11.38 0.66 -4.86
C GLY A 165 11.08 0.56 -6.36
N ALA A 166 12.08 0.18 -7.17
CA ALA A 166 11.92 -0.04 -8.60
C ALA A 166 10.93 -1.18 -8.92
N VAL A 167 10.95 -2.26 -8.13
CA VAL A 167 9.97 -3.37 -8.25
C VAL A 167 8.55 -2.87 -8.01
N SER A 168 8.32 -1.96 -7.05
CA SER A 168 6.99 -1.38 -6.82
C SER A 168 6.48 -0.57 -8.03
N GLY A 169 7.36 0.11 -8.76
CA GLY A 169 6.98 0.86 -9.97
C GLY A 169 6.58 -0.06 -11.12
N ILE A 170 7.39 -1.08 -11.40
CA ILE A 170 7.12 -2.10 -12.44
C ILE A 170 5.82 -2.84 -12.15
N SER A 171 5.58 -3.15 -10.87
CA SER A 171 4.37 -3.82 -10.39
C SER A 171 3.09 -3.03 -10.68
N TRP A 172 3.16 -1.69 -10.61
CA TRP A 172 2.03 -0.83 -10.93
C TRP A 172 1.72 -0.81 -12.43
N CYS A 173 2.75 -0.79 -13.28
CA CYS A 173 2.58 -0.91 -14.73
C CYS A 173 1.94 -2.25 -15.10
N LEU A 174 2.41 -3.37 -14.51
CA LEU A 174 1.82 -4.69 -14.71
C LEU A 174 0.34 -4.72 -14.29
N TRP A 175 0.01 -4.07 -13.18
CA TRP A 175 -1.37 -3.98 -12.72
C TRP A 175 -2.28 -3.23 -13.71
N ILE A 176 -1.86 -2.06 -14.18
CA ILE A 176 -2.64 -1.25 -15.13
C ILE A 176 -2.78 -1.96 -16.48
N ILE A 177 -1.69 -2.51 -16.99
CA ILE A 177 -1.70 -3.23 -18.27
C ILE A 177 -2.62 -4.45 -18.17
N GLY A 178 -2.60 -5.16 -17.03
CA GLY A 178 -3.47 -6.31 -16.79
C GLY A 178 -4.95 -5.91 -16.78
N PHE A 179 -5.31 -4.84 -16.08
CA PHE A 179 -6.67 -4.32 -16.11
C PHE A 179 -7.08 -3.81 -17.49
N PHE A 180 -6.22 -3.07 -18.19
CA PHE A 180 -6.50 -2.59 -19.54
C PHE A 180 -6.76 -3.74 -20.53
N LEU A 181 -5.92 -4.78 -20.50
CA LEU A 181 -6.08 -5.97 -21.35
C LEU A 181 -7.36 -6.75 -21.04
N PHE A 182 -7.79 -6.76 -19.77
CA PHE A 182 -9.05 -7.39 -19.37
C PHE A 182 -10.26 -6.76 -20.08
N PHE A 183 -10.29 -5.43 -20.26
CA PHE A 183 -11.38 -4.75 -20.98
C PHE A 183 -11.22 -4.76 -22.50
N VAL A 184 -10.00 -4.60 -23.02
CA VAL A 184 -9.78 -4.49 -24.47
C VAL A 184 -9.81 -5.86 -25.17
N THR A 185 -9.36 -6.91 -24.49
CA THR A 185 -9.24 -8.26 -25.03
C THR A 185 -9.81 -9.30 -24.06
N PRO A 186 -11.14 -9.39 -23.93
CA PRO A 186 -11.79 -10.30 -22.99
C PRO A 186 -11.50 -11.79 -23.28
N GLN A 187 -11.09 -12.12 -24.51
CA GLN A 187 -10.61 -13.46 -24.87
C GLN A 187 -9.38 -13.92 -24.06
N PHE A 188 -8.58 -12.97 -23.56
CA PHE A 188 -7.42 -13.22 -22.70
C PHE A 188 -7.67 -12.82 -21.24
N TRP A 189 -8.92 -12.93 -20.77
CA TRP A 189 -9.31 -12.51 -19.42
C TRP A 189 -8.45 -13.16 -18.33
N LEU A 190 -8.15 -14.45 -18.44
CA LEU A 190 -7.36 -15.19 -17.44
C LEU A 190 -5.94 -14.65 -17.33
N LEU A 191 -5.28 -14.43 -18.47
CA LEU A 191 -3.93 -13.85 -18.52
C LEU A 191 -3.92 -12.44 -17.93
N SER A 192 -4.93 -11.65 -18.28
CA SER A 192 -5.09 -10.26 -17.83
C SER A 192 -5.26 -10.17 -16.32
N LEU A 193 -6.10 -11.03 -15.74
CA LEU A 193 -6.30 -11.13 -14.29
C LEU A 193 -5.03 -11.62 -13.58
N PHE A 194 -4.33 -12.62 -14.12
CA PHE A 194 -3.08 -13.10 -13.52
C PHE A 194 -2.00 -12.02 -13.54
N LEU A 195 -1.89 -11.26 -14.64
CA LEU A 195 -0.94 -10.15 -14.76
C LEU A 195 -1.24 -9.06 -13.72
N ALA A 196 -2.52 -8.72 -13.55
CA ALA A 196 -2.98 -7.75 -12.56
C ALA A 196 -2.75 -8.24 -11.12
N ALA A 197 -3.04 -9.52 -10.84
CA ALA A 197 -2.86 -10.13 -9.53
C ALA A 197 -1.38 -10.24 -9.13
N CYS A 198 -0.50 -10.60 -10.06
CA CYS A 198 0.95 -10.61 -9.85
C CYS A 198 1.49 -9.20 -9.62
N GLY A 199 1.02 -8.21 -10.39
CA GLY A 199 1.36 -6.80 -10.17
C GLY A 199 0.98 -6.32 -8.77
N LEU A 200 -0.24 -6.62 -8.31
CA LEU A 200 -0.67 -6.28 -6.94
C LEU A 200 0.16 -6.99 -5.87
N LEU A 201 0.42 -8.29 -6.03
CA LEU A 201 1.22 -9.05 -5.07
C LEU A 201 2.60 -8.42 -4.86
N LEU A 202 3.30 -8.12 -5.95
CA LEU A 202 4.63 -7.55 -5.91
C LEU A 202 4.62 -6.14 -5.31
N LYS A 203 3.60 -5.32 -5.62
CA LYS A 203 3.46 -3.97 -5.07
C LYS A 203 3.26 -3.99 -3.54
N VAL A 204 2.39 -4.85 -3.03
CA VAL A 204 2.12 -4.92 -1.59
C VAL A 204 3.30 -5.53 -0.83
N ALA A 205 3.87 -6.62 -1.34
CA ALA A 205 5.02 -7.27 -0.70
C ALA A 205 6.24 -6.35 -0.62
N SER A 206 6.52 -5.59 -1.69
CA SER A 206 7.63 -4.62 -1.72
C SER A 206 7.44 -3.47 -0.72
N LYS A 207 6.23 -2.90 -0.63
CA LYS A 207 5.91 -1.82 0.32
C LYS A 207 6.00 -2.29 1.77
N MET A 208 5.42 -3.44 2.12
CA MET A 208 5.53 -4.01 3.47
C MET A 208 6.99 -4.32 3.82
N GLY A 209 7.77 -4.86 2.87
CA GLY A 209 9.20 -5.09 3.06
C GLY A 209 9.97 -3.79 3.33
N LEU A 210 9.71 -2.72 2.57
CA LEU A 210 10.34 -1.41 2.78
C LEU A 210 10.04 -0.83 4.15
N ILE A 211 8.79 -0.90 4.61
CA ILE A 211 8.41 -0.44 5.96
C ILE A 211 9.23 -1.18 7.02
N GLY A 212 9.35 -2.51 6.91
CA GLY A 212 10.17 -3.30 7.84
C GLY A 212 11.65 -2.93 7.84
N VAL A 213 12.23 -2.62 6.67
CA VAL A 213 13.62 -2.17 6.57
C VAL A 213 13.80 -0.78 7.18
N LEU A 214 12.90 0.17 6.87
CA LEU A 214 12.95 1.55 7.38
C LEU A 214 12.80 1.59 8.90
N MET A 215 11.80 0.89 9.46
CA MET A 215 11.63 0.68 10.90
C MET A 215 12.93 0.24 11.58
N ARG A 216 13.63 -0.71 10.96
CA ARG A 216 14.86 -1.29 11.50
C ARG A 216 16.07 -0.37 11.37
N GLU A 217 16.23 0.34 10.26
CA GLU A 217 17.33 1.30 10.08
C GLU A 217 17.18 2.52 10.97
N GLU A 218 15.96 3.03 11.17
CA GLU A 218 15.69 4.08 12.15
C GLU A 218 16.05 3.65 13.57
N TYR A 219 15.82 2.38 13.91
CA TYR A 219 16.17 1.81 15.21
C TYR A 219 17.69 1.73 15.46
N ASN A 220 18.50 1.58 14.40
CA ASN A 220 19.93 1.36 14.51
C ASN A 220 20.78 2.65 14.50
N LYS A 221 20.16 3.82 14.28
CA LYS A 221 20.80 5.14 14.43
C LYS A 221 20.79 5.63 15.89
N LYS A 222 21.16 4.73 16.82
CA LYS A 222 21.59 5.15 18.17
C LYS A 222 22.95 5.83 18.10
#